data_AF-A0A930E8B8-F1
#
_entry.id   AF-A0A930E8B8-F1
#
_cell.length_a   1.000
_cell.length_b   1.000
_cell.length_c   1.000
_cell.angle_alpha   90.00
_cell.angle_beta   90.00
_cell.angle_gamma   90.00
#
_symmetry.space_group_name_H-M   'P 1'
#
loop_
_entity.id
_entity.type
_entity.pdbx_description
1 polymer ?
#
loop_
_entity_poly.entity_id
_entity_poly.type
_entity_poly.pdbx_seq_one_letter_code
_entity_poly.pdbx_strand_id
1 'polypeptide(L)'
;ISLDDIAEKFQNSEFSGEMIDELLDKIIGEKLQRSILEKNPLLKMLINDSMIEKIKKYFKNAILENKEEIISEIIKIAKDKIDFKEIMLSKMQNFSLEETEEIILRISKNELKHIEIIGGILGGVIAVFQFFIMLFVRQI
;
A
#
# COMPACT_ATOMS: atom_id res chain seq x y z
N ILE A 1 -7.80 1.82 3.16
CA ILE A 1 -6.53 1.44 3.79
C ILE A 1 -5.99 2.70 4.44
N SER A 2 -5.97 2.74 5.76
CA SER A 2 -5.48 3.86 6.56
C SER A 2 -3.96 3.77 6.75
N LEU A 3 -3.32 4.85 7.22
CA LEU A 3 -1.92 4.79 7.65
C LEU A 3 -1.73 3.83 8.83
N ASP A 4 -2.75 3.63 9.65
CA ASP A 4 -2.73 2.67 10.75
C ASP A 4 -2.70 1.23 10.23
N ASP A 5 -3.46 0.92 9.18
CA ASP A 5 -3.48 -0.40 8.55
C ASP A 5 -2.11 -0.74 7.92
N ILE A 6 -1.43 0.28 7.36
CA ILE A 6 -0.09 0.13 6.77
C ILE A 6 0.95 -0.05 7.88
N ALA A 7 0.86 0.73 8.96
CA ALA A 7 1.72 0.62 10.12
C ALA A 7 1.63 -0.77 10.77
N GLU A 8 0.42 -1.30 10.92
CA GLU A 8 0.18 -2.64 11.48
C GLU A 8 0.76 -3.73 10.56
N LYS A 9 0.55 -3.64 9.25
CA LYS A 9 1.16 -4.58 8.28
C LYS A 9 2.70 -4.51 8.28
N PHE A 10 3.26 -3.32 8.50
CA PHE A 10 4.70 -3.13 8.55
C PHE A 10 5.30 -3.68 9.86
N GLN A 11 4.63 -3.51 11.00
CA GLN A 11 5.01 -4.14 12.28
C GLN A 11 4.93 -5.67 12.22
N ASN A 12 3.91 -6.20 11.56
CA ASN A 12 3.71 -7.63 11.38
C ASN A 12 4.56 -8.22 10.24
N SER A 13 5.26 -7.38 9.46
CA SER A 13 6.22 -7.87 8.49
C SER A 13 7.46 -8.36 9.23
N GLU A 14 7.88 -9.59 8.93
CA GLU A 14 9.18 -10.07 9.41
C GLU A 14 10.26 -9.23 8.77
N PHE A 15 10.89 -8.34 9.56
CA PHE A 15 12.26 -7.91 9.29
C PHE A 15 13.11 -9.18 9.29
N SER A 16 13.28 -9.77 8.10
CA SER A 16 13.98 -11.04 7.98
C SER A 16 15.42 -10.85 8.41
N GLY A 17 15.96 -11.84 9.12
CA GLY A 17 17.39 -11.85 9.48
C GLY A 17 18.29 -11.66 8.25
N GLU A 18 17.84 -12.14 7.09
CA GLU A 18 18.49 -12.00 5.79
C GLU A 18 18.57 -10.54 5.31
N MET A 19 17.50 -9.75 5.43
CA MET A 19 17.54 -8.33 5.10
C MET A 19 18.54 -7.57 5.96
N ILE A 20 18.60 -7.90 7.26
CA ILE A 20 19.55 -7.28 8.19
C ILE A 20 20.97 -7.69 7.82
N ASP A 21 21.20 -8.96 7.49
CA ASP A 21 22.51 -9.45 7.05
C ASP A 21 23.00 -8.73 5.79
N GLU A 22 22.16 -8.60 4.75
CA GLU A 22 22.52 -7.87 3.53
C GLU A 22 22.85 -6.40 3.80
N LEU A 23 22.08 -5.72 4.66
CA LEU A 23 22.34 -4.34 5.04
C LEU A 23 23.66 -4.20 5.79
N LEU A 24 23.96 -5.12 6.71
CA LEU A 24 25.21 -5.12 7.47
C LEU A 24 26.41 -5.46 6.59
N ASP A 25 26.27 -6.34 5.60
CA ASP A 25 27.32 -6.62 4.63
C ASP A 25 27.61 -5.41 3.75
N LYS A 26 26.59 -4.68 3.31
CA LYS A 26 26.77 -3.48 2.49
C LYS A 26 27.37 -2.30 3.29
N ILE A 27 26.93 -2.11 4.53
CA ILE A 27 27.42 -1.00 5.36
C ILE A 27 28.77 -1.33 5.99
N ILE A 28 28.88 -2.49 6.65
CA ILE A 28 30.08 -2.86 7.42
C ILE A 28 31.07 -3.61 6.54
N GLY A 29 30.63 -4.57 5.73
CA GLY A 29 31.50 -5.27 4.80
C GLY A 29 32.12 -4.32 3.78
N GLU A 30 31.31 -3.65 2.96
CA GLU A 30 31.86 -2.85 1.86
C GLU A 30 32.41 -1.49 2.29
N LYS A 31 31.64 -0.68 3.05
CA LYS A 31 32.10 0.68 3.38
C LYS A 31 33.16 0.70 4.46
N LEU A 32 33.05 -0.15 5.49
CA LEU A 32 34.09 -0.17 6.54
C LEU A 32 35.40 -0.71 5.99
N GLN A 33 35.38 -1.81 5.22
CA GLN A 33 36.59 -2.31 4.59
C GLN A 33 37.20 -1.26 3.64
N ARG A 34 36.45 -0.69 2.69
CA ARG A 34 37.05 0.33 1.79
C ARG A 34 37.58 1.54 2.56
N SER A 35 36.80 2.09 3.49
CA SER A 35 37.18 3.33 4.18
C SER A 35 38.38 3.18 5.12
N ILE A 36 38.55 1.99 5.73
CA ILE A 36 39.62 1.72 6.69
C ILE A 36 40.87 1.15 6.01
N LEU A 37 40.68 0.24 5.05
CA LEU A 37 41.78 -0.37 4.29
C LEU A 37 42.50 0.66 3.41
N GLU A 38 41.78 1.65 2.87
CA GLU A 38 42.36 2.63 1.95
C GLU A 38 43.04 3.81 2.66
N LYS A 39 42.70 4.09 3.93
CA LYS A 39 43.13 5.33 4.60
C LYS A 39 44.20 5.16 5.66
N ASN A 40 44.34 4.00 6.30
CA ASN A 40 45.38 3.82 7.31
C ASN A 40 45.81 2.35 7.52
N PRO A 41 47.05 1.97 7.16
CA PRO A 41 47.59 0.62 7.32
C PRO A 41 47.54 0.09 8.77
N LEU A 42 47.63 0.97 9.77
CA LEU A 42 47.56 0.59 11.18
C LEU A 42 46.16 0.14 11.59
N LEU A 43 45.12 0.78 11.05
CA LEU A 43 43.72 0.42 11.35
C LEU A 43 43.30 -0.88 10.66
N LYS A 44 43.91 -1.21 9.52
CA LYS A 44 43.73 -2.50 8.84
C LYS A 44 44.21 -3.69 9.69
N MET A 45 45.25 -3.50 10.51
CA MET A 45 45.72 -4.55 11.42
C MET A 45 44.81 -4.75 12.62
N LEU A 46 44.15 -3.69 13.09
CA LEU A 46 43.19 -3.74 14.20
C LEU A 46 41.83 -4.26 13.75
N ILE A 47 41.33 -3.78 12.62
CA ILE A 47 40.04 -4.15 12.05
C ILE A 47 40.28 -5.21 10.97
N ASN A 48 40.50 -6.41 11.46
CA ASN A 48 40.57 -7.62 10.64
C ASN A 48 39.17 -8.22 10.43
N ASP A 49 39.09 -9.24 9.57
CA ASP A 49 37.82 -9.91 9.26
C ASP A 49 37.11 -10.46 10.50
N SER A 50 37.86 -10.94 11.50
CA SER A 50 37.27 -11.41 12.77
C SER A 50 36.58 -10.29 13.54
N MET A 51 37.16 -9.09 13.55
CA MET A 51 36.56 -7.93 14.20
C MET A 51 35.34 -7.43 13.41
N ILE A 52 35.41 -7.43 12.08
CA ILE A 52 34.27 -7.12 11.19
C ILE A 52 33.08 -8.03 11.51
N GLU A 53 33.30 -9.34 11.59
CA GLU A 53 32.24 -10.30 11.89
C GLU A 53 31.65 -10.12 13.30
N LYS A 54 32.49 -9.79 14.29
CA LYS A 54 32.00 -9.44 15.64
C LYS A 54 31.13 -8.19 15.65
N ILE A 55 31.52 -7.17 14.89
CA ILE A 55 30.76 -5.93 14.76
C ILE A 55 29.41 -6.24 14.09
N LYS A 56 29.40 -6.95 12.96
CA LYS A 56 28.15 -7.34 12.27
C LYS A 56 27.23 -8.11 13.22
N LYS A 57 27.74 -9.10 13.94
CA LYS A 57 26.95 -9.89 14.90
C LYS A 57 26.36 -9.04 16.02
N TYR A 58 27.14 -8.10 16.57
CA TYR A 58 26.66 -7.19 17.60
C TYR A 58 25.51 -6.31 17.08
N PHE A 59 25.70 -5.68 15.91
CA PHE A 59 24.66 -4.84 15.32
C PHE A 59 23.42 -5.64 14.92
N LYS A 60 23.59 -6.85 14.38
CA LYS A 60 22.47 -7.74 14.05
C LYS A 60 21.61 -8.01 15.28
N ASN A 61 22.24 -8.42 16.39
CA ASN A 61 21.54 -8.69 17.63
C ASN A 61 20.87 -7.43 18.17
N ALA A 62 21.56 -6.29 18.18
CA ALA A 62 21.00 -5.03 18.65
C ALA A 62 19.78 -4.59 17.81
N ILE A 63 19.82 -4.75 16.48
CA ILE A 63 18.68 -4.43 15.60
C ILE A 63 17.51 -5.39 15.87
N LEU A 64 17.78 -6.68 16.02
CA LEU A 64 16.74 -7.68 16.29
C LEU A 64 16.07 -7.50 17.66
N GLU A 65 16.85 -7.17 18.70
CA GLU A 65 16.36 -6.91 20.05
C GLU A 65 15.51 -5.64 20.12
N ASN A 66 15.86 -4.61 19.35
CA ASN A 66 15.18 -3.31 19.36
C ASN A 66 14.24 -3.12 18.16
N LYS A 67 13.91 -4.19 17.42
CA LYS A 67 13.17 -4.12 16.15
C LYS A 67 11.83 -3.38 16.31
N GLU A 68 11.10 -3.66 17.38
CA GLU A 68 9.76 -3.10 17.59
C GLU A 68 9.82 -1.60 17.87
N GLU A 69 10.80 -1.17 18.66
CA GLU A 69 11.03 0.23 18.99
C GLU A 69 11.48 1.03 17.76
N ILE A 70 12.41 0.47 16.96
CA ILE A 70 12.86 1.05 15.69
C ILE A 70 11.67 1.24 14.73
N ILE A 71 10.85 0.19 14.56
CA ILE A 71 9.68 0.23 13.68
C ILE A 71 8.65 1.26 14.19
N SER A 72 8.40 1.28 15.50
CA SER A 72 7.47 2.23 16.12
C SER A 72 7.88 3.68 15.85
N GLU A 73 9.16 4.01 16.00
CA GLU A 73 9.64 5.37 15.76
C GLU A 73 9.58 5.74 14.27
N ILE A 74 9.86 4.80 13.35
CA ILE A 74 9.68 5.01 11.91
C ILE A 74 8.21 5.31 11.59
N ILE A 75 7.27 4.54 12.13
CA ILE A 75 5.82 4.73 11.90
C ILE A 75 5.37 6.09 12.44
N LYS A 76 5.85 6.48 13.61
CA LYS A 76 5.54 7.78 14.21
C LYS A 76 6.03 8.95 13.35
N ILE A 77 7.25 8.86 12.84
CA ILE A 77 7.79 9.86 11.89
C ILE A 77 6.97 9.86 10.59
N ALA A 78 6.62 8.69 10.07
CA ALA A 78 5.79 8.58 8.87
C ALA A 78 4.42 9.23 9.07
N LYS A 79 3.76 9.01 10.22
CA LYS A 79 2.48 9.66 10.54
C LYS A 79 2.59 11.18 10.66
N ASP A 80 3.69 11.69 11.19
CA ASP A 80 3.93 13.14 11.31
C ASP A 80 4.25 13.81 9.96
N LYS A 81 4.98 13.10 9.09
CA LYS A 81 5.50 13.68 7.84
C LYS A 81 4.65 13.39 6.60
N ILE A 82 3.84 12.33 6.61
CA ILE A 82 3.05 11.92 5.45
C ILE A 82 1.63 12.44 5.62
N ASP A 83 1.27 13.46 4.84
CA ASP A 83 -0.13 13.85 4.66
C ASP A 83 -0.80 12.89 3.67
N PHE A 84 -1.38 11.82 4.21
CA PHE A 84 -2.08 10.82 3.39
C PHE A 84 -3.31 11.41 2.68
N LYS A 85 -3.93 12.46 3.24
CA LYS A 85 -5.08 13.12 2.61
C LYS A 85 -4.64 13.84 1.34
N GLU A 86 -3.51 14.54 1.39
CA GLU A 86 -2.94 15.21 0.22
C GLU A 86 -2.53 14.20 -0.88
N ILE A 87 -1.93 13.07 -0.50
CA ILE A 87 -1.59 11.98 -1.44
C ILE A 87 -2.84 11.39 -2.09
N MET A 88 -3.91 11.15 -1.32
CA MET A 88 -5.16 10.64 -1.88
C MET A 88 -5.80 11.64 -2.85
N LEU A 89 -5.85 12.93 -2.47
CA LEU A 89 -6.40 13.99 -3.31
C LEU A 89 -5.65 14.11 -4.64
N SER A 90 -4.32 14.17 -4.59
CA SER A 90 -3.49 14.23 -5.79
C SER A 90 -3.65 12.99 -6.66
N LYS A 91 -3.80 11.79 -6.07
CA LYS A 91 -4.07 10.57 -6.84
C LYS A 91 -5.41 10.62 -7.56
N MET A 92 -6.47 11.06 -6.87
CA MET A 92 -7.82 11.15 -7.44
C MET A 92 -7.92 12.23 -8.53
N GLN A 93 -7.22 13.35 -8.38
CA GLN A 93 -7.15 14.40 -9.41
C GLN A 93 -6.47 13.93 -10.70
N ASN A 94 -5.60 12.93 -10.60
CA ASN A 94 -4.88 12.35 -11.73
C ASN A 94 -5.59 11.11 -12.32
N PHE A 95 -6.81 10.81 -11.90
CA PHE A 95 -7.60 9.77 -12.55
C PHE A 95 -8.03 10.21 -13.94
N SER A 96 -7.86 9.31 -14.90
CA SER A 96 -8.41 9.45 -16.23
C SER A 96 -9.95 9.45 -16.20
N LEU A 97 -10.55 9.89 -17.32
CA LEU A 97 -12.00 9.80 -17.50
C LEU A 97 -12.50 8.36 -17.38
N GLU A 98 -11.82 7.40 -18.00
CA GLU A 98 -12.19 5.98 -17.92
C GLU A 98 -12.13 5.43 -16.49
N GLU A 99 -11.08 5.75 -15.71
CA GLU A 99 -10.99 5.31 -14.32
C GLU A 99 -12.12 5.91 -13.46
N THR A 100 -12.43 7.20 -13.69
CA THR A 100 -13.52 7.88 -12.99
C THR A 100 -14.87 7.24 -13.33
N GLU A 101 -15.11 6.94 -14.61
CA GLU A 101 -16.31 6.25 -15.06
C GLU A 101 -16.43 4.85 -14.46
N GLU A 102 -15.35 4.06 -14.44
CA GLU A 102 -15.35 2.72 -13.84
C GLU A 102 -15.71 2.77 -12.36
N ILE A 103 -15.13 3.73 -11.61
CA ILE A 103 -15.42 3.91 -10.19
C ILE A 103 -16.91 4.27 -9.98
N ILE A 104 -17.43 5.23 -10.74
CA ILE A 104 -18.84 5.65 -10.66
C ILE A 104 -19.76 4.47 -10.98
N LEU A 105 -19.49 3.73 -12.06
CA LEU A 105 -20.27 2.58 -12.48
C LEU A 105 -20.23 1.46 -11.45
N ARG A 106 -19.06 1.16 -10.86
CA ARG A 106 -18.94 0.16 -9.79
C ARG A 106 -19.80 0.50 -8.59
N ILE A 107 -19.73 1.75 -8.11
CA ILE A 107 -20.47 2.19 -6.93
C ILE A 107 -21.98 2.22 -7.23
N SER A 108 -22.36 2.72 -8.41
CA SER A 108 -23.76 2.92 -8.80
C SER A 108 -24.41 1.66 -9.36
N LYS A 109 -23.68 0.56 -9.59
CA LYS A 109 -24.19 -0.66 -10.25
C LYS A 109 -25.46 -1.21 -9.61
N ASN A 110 -25.53 -1.18 -8.29
CA ASN A 110 -26.70 -1.68 -7.56
C ASN A 110 -27.87 -0.70 -7.65
N GLU A 111 -27.63 0.60 -7.59
CA GLU A 111 -28.65 1.64 -7.76
C GLU A 111 -29.25 1.61 -9.18
N LEU A 112 -28.40 1.47 -10.20
CA LEU A 112 -28.81 1.37 -11.60
C LEU A 112 -29.73 0.16 -11.84
N LYS A 113 -29.48 -0.98 -11.19
CA LYS A 113 -30.36 -2.15 -11.26
C LYS A 113 -31.75 -1.90 -10.67
N HIS A 114 -31.85 -1.10 -9.60
CA HIS A 114 -33.16 -0.75 -9.04
C HIS A 114 -33.95 0.12 -10.02
N ILE A 115 -33.28 1.10 -10.65
CA ILE A 115 -33.87 1.94 -11.69
C ILE A 115 -34.31 1.08 -12.89
N GLU A 116 -33.51 0.10 -13.29
CA GLU A 116 -33.82 -0.85 -14.37
C GLU A 116 -35.07 -1.69 -14.05
N ILE A 117 -35.16 -2.25 -12.83
CA ILE A 117 -36.32 -3.05 -12.41
C ILE A 117 -37.60 -2.20 -12.35
N ILE A 118 -37.52 -1.00 -11.76
CA ILE A 118 -38.67 -0.08 -11.69
C ILE A 118 -39.09 0.33 -13.11
N GLY A 119 -38.14 0.66 -13.97
CA GLY A 119 -38.38 0.98 -15.37
C GLY A 119 -39.03 -0.16 -16.13
N GLY A 120 -38.58 -1.40 -15.89
CA GLY A 120 -39.15 -2.61 -16.48
C GLY A 120 -40.60 -2.87 -16.04
N ILE A 121 -40.88 -2.71 -14.74
CA ILE A 121 -42.25 -2.85 -14.21
C ILE A 121 -43.16 -1.75 -14.80
N LEU A 122 -42.72 -0.50 -14.77
CA LEU A 122 -43.49 0.63 -15.28
C LEU A 122 -43.79 0.46 -16.79
N GLY A 123 -42.79 0.08 -17.57
CA GLY A 123 -42.92 -0.21 -18.99
C GLY A 123 -43.89 -1.36 -19.26
N GLY A 124 -43.84 -2.42 -18.44
CA GLY A 124 -44.78 -3.54 -18.51
C GLY A 124 -46.22 -3.12 -18.25
N VAL A 125 -46.46 -2.30 -17.21
CA VAL A 125 -47.79 -1.79 -16.88
C VAL A 125 -48.34 -0.92 -18.01
N ILE A 126 -47.52 -0.01 -18.56
CA ILE A 126 -47.92 0.84 -19.69
C ILE A 126 -48.25 0.00 -20.92
N ALA A 127 -47.43 -1.01 -21.25
CA ALA A 127 -47.65 -1.88 -22.40
C ALA A 127 -48.98 -2.67 -22.29
N VAL A 128 -49.28 -3.20 -21.11
CA VAL A 128 -50.55 -3.91 -20.84
C VAL A 128 -51.74 -2.97 -20.99
N PHE A 129 -51.66 -1.77 -20.41
CA PHE A 129 -52.72 -0.77 -20.50
C PHE A 129 -52.97 -0.35 -21.95
N GLN A 130 -51.90 -0.10 -22.71
CA GLN A 130 -51.96 0.26 -24.12
C GLN A 130 -52.58 -0.87 -24.97
N PHE A 131 -52.25 -2.13 -24.68
CA PHE A 131 -52.83 -3.29 -25.36
C PHE A 131 -54.34 -3.40 -25.14
N PHE A 132 -54.82 -3.22 -23.90
CA PHE A 132 -56.25 -3.23 -23.61
C PHE A 132 -57.00 -2.11 -24.34
N ILE A 133 -56.48 -0.87 -24.31
CA ILE A 133 -57.06 0.24 -25.07
C ILE A 133 -57.17 -0.09 -26.56
N MET A 134 -56.11 -0.66 -27.13
CA MET A 134 -56.09 -1.00 -28.56
C MET A 134 -57.14 -2.06 -28.93
N LEU A 135 -57.40 -3.05 -28.07
CA LEU A 135 -58.45 -4.04 -28.29
C LEU A 135 -59.84 -3.41 -28.27
N PHE A 136 -60.12 -2.54 -27.29
CA PHE A 136 -61.42 -1.86 -27.20
C PHE A 136 -61.67 -0.93 -28.40
N VAL A 137 -60.65 -0.18 -28.85
CA VAL A 137 -60.77 0.69 -30.03
C VAL A 137 -61.02 -0.11 -31.30
N ARG A 138 -60.45 -1.32 -31.43
CA ARG A 138 -60.64 -2.16 -32.62
C ARG A 138 -62.00 -2.87 -32.66
N GLN A 139 -62.66 -3.02 -31.52
CA GLN A 139 -63.94 -3.71 -31.39
C GLN A 139 -65.16 -2.79 -31.60
N ILE A 140 -64.94 -1.46 -31.59
CA ILE A 140 -65.87 -0.40 -31.99
C ILE A 140 -65.69 -0.09 -33.47
#